data_AF-A0A383ANI0-F1
#
_entry.id   AF-A0A383ANI0-F1
#
_cell.length_a   1.000
_cell.length_b   1.000
_cell.length_c   1.000
_cell.angle_alpha   90.00
_cell.angle_beta   90.00
_cell.angle_gamma   90.00
#
_symmetry.space_group_name_H-M   'P 1'
#
loop_
_entity.id
_entity.type
_entity.pdbx_description
1 polymer ?
#
loop_
_entity_poly.entity_id
_entity_poly.type
_entity_poly.pdbx_seq_one_letter_code
_entity_poly.pdbx_strand_id
1 'polypeptide(L)'
;MGKELKPEGTLVIAEDQTSGRGRRSKTWYSSPESNILATVILRHRLLKSQLGLPCLIGAVAVADAIHECTGLSTKIKWPNDVHINGKKVAGLLAELEYDHRQQPFLVLGFGVNVDIENFPINLKQTATSLKVESGKTWC
;
A
#
# COMPACT_ATOMS: atom_id res chain seq x y z
N MET A 1 4.85 12.63 9.61
CA MET A 1 6.11 11.84 9.53
C MET A 1 7.18 12.48 8.65
N GLY A 2 6.91 12.92 7.41
CA GLY A 2 7.92 13.58 6.58
C GLY A 2 8.18 15.08 6.83
N LYS A 3 7.57 15.67 7.88
CA LYS A 3 7.77 17.09 8.25
C LYS A 3 9.15 17.34 8.86
N GLU A 4 9.73 16.31 9.47
CA GLU A 4 11.16 16.23 9.74
C GLU A 4 11.87 15.89 8.42
N LEU A 5 13.04 16.47 8.14
CA LEU A 5 13.83 16.26 6.90
C LEU A 5 14.38 14.83 6.80
N LYS A 6 13.51 13.82 6.79
CA LYS A 6 13.88 12.42 6.57
C LYS A 6 14.42 12.27 5.13
N PRO A 7 15.50 11.50 4.93
CA PRO A 7 16.11 11.29 3.61
C PRO A 7 15.18 10.65 2.58
N GLU A 8 15.55 10.79 1.31
CA GLU A 8 14.96 10.01 0.20
C GLU A 8 14.99 8.51 0.51
N GLY A 9 13.91 7.80 0.17
CA GLY A 9 13.83 6.36 0.33
C GLY A 9 13.62 5.88 1.77
N THR A 10 13.42 6.79 2.72
CA THR A 10 13.08 6.40 4.10
C THR A 10 11.79 5.59 4.09
N LEU A 11 11.87 4.35 4.59
CA LEU A 11 10.75 3.45 4.81
C LEU A 11 10.30 3.55 6.27
N VAL A 12 9.00 3.72 6.46
CA VAL A 12 8.33 3.62 7.76
C VAL A 12 7.37 2.45 7.70
N ILE A 13 7.39 1.59 8.71
CA ILE A 13 6.48 0.46 8.85
C ILE A 13 5.66 0.67 10.13
N ALA A 14 4.40 0.25 10.10
CA ALA A 14 3.54 0.19 11.28
C ALA A 14 2.94 -1.22 11.41
N GLU A 15 2.90 -1.74 12.63
CA GLU A 15 2.25 -3.03 12.93
C GLU A 15 0.71 -2.91 12.94
N ASP A 16 0.20 -1.71 13.26
CA ASP A 16 -1.21 -1.40 13.21
C ASP A 16 -1.45 0.08 12.84
N GLN A 17 -2.58 0.35 12.20
CA GLN A 17 -3.06 1.68 11.87
C GLN A 17 -4.50 1.89 12.37
N THR A 18 -4.62 2.62 13.48
CA THR A 18 -5.93 2.97 14.08
C THR A 18 -6.77 3.93 13.22
N SER A 19 -6.18 4.56 12.20
CA SER A 19 -6.85 5.50 11.30
C SER A 19 -6.30 5.40 9.88
N GLY A 20 -6.12 4.16 9.40
CA GLY A 20 -5.65 3.87 8.04
C GLY A 20 -6.53 4.52 6.97
N ARG A 21 -5.92 5.22 6.02
CA ARG A 21 -6.63 5.94 4.94
C ARG A 21 -6.41 5.27 3.60
N GLY A 22 -7.49 5.18 2.83
CA GLY A 22 -7.49 4.87 1.41
C GLY A 22 -7.95 6.07 0.59
N ARG A 23 -7.92 5.91 -0.74
CA ARG A 23 -8.39 6.96 -1.66
C ARG A 23 -9.89 7.26 -1.46
N ARG A 24 -10.28 8.48 -1.80
CA ARG A 24 -11.69 8.94 -1.77
C ARG A 24 -12.36 8.74 -0.40
N SER A 25 -11.62 9.06 0.66
CA SER A 25 -12.10 8.99 2.05
C SER A 25 -12.53 7.59 2.51
N LYS A 26 -12.09 6.53 1.82
CA LYS A 26 -12.29 5.16 2.28
C LYS A 26 -11.29 4.86 3.39
N THR A 27 -11.71 4.10 4.40
CA THR A 27 -10.80 3.58 5.43
C THR A 27 -10.07 2.35 4.91
N TRP A 28 -8.78 2.24 5.20
CA TRP A 28 -8.05 0.99 5.03
C TRP A 28 -8.32 0.10 6.24
N TYR A 29 -8.85 -1.11 5.99
CA TYR A 29 -9.04 -2.09 7.05
C TYR A 29 -7.72 -2.83 7.30
N SER A 30 -7.24 -2.79 8.54
CA SER A 30 -6.15 -3.62 9.02
C SER A 30 -6.59 -4.46 10.21
N SER A 31 -5.95 -5.61 10.36
CA SER A 31 -5.94 -6.37 11.61
C SER A 31 -4.50 -6.35 12.14
N PRO A 32 -4.28 -6.20 13.45
CA PRO A 32 -2.93 -6.21 14.02
C PRO A 32 -2.13 -7.40 13.52
N GLU A 33 -0.87 -7.15 13.17
CA GLU A 33 0.10 -8.17 12.72
C GLU A 33 -0.31 -8.94 11.45
N SER A 34 -1.41 -8.56 10.79
CA SER A 34 -1.94 -9.28 9.62
C SER A 34 -1.71 -8.54 8.30
N ASN A 35 -1.11 -7.36 8.38
CA ASN A 35 -0.88 -6.46 7.26
C ASN A 35 0.56 -5.96 7.24
N ILE A 36 1.14 -5.84 6.04
CA ILE A 36 2.26 -4.92 5.85
C ILE A 36 1.66 -3.54 5.63
N LEU A 37 1.91 -2.62 6.56
CA LEU A 37 1.51 -1.22 6.46
C LEU A 37 2.78 -0.38 6.41
N ALA A 38 3.07 0.18 5.24
CA ALA A 38 4.33 0.80 4.97
C ALA A 38 4.18 2.13 4.26
N THR A 39 5.17 2.99 4.40
CA THR A 39 5.21 4.30 3.78
C THR A 39 6.64 4.65 3.39
N VAL A 40 6.83 5.04 2.13
CA VAL A 40 8.12 5.49 1.61
C VAL A 40 8.09 7.00 1.33
N ILE A 41 9.14 7.70 1.74
CA ILE A 41 9.35 9.12 1.44
C ILE A 41 10.07 9.27 0.10
N LEU A 42 9.46 10.02 -0.82
CA LEU A 42 10.00 10.30 -2.15
C LEU A 42 10.10 11.82 -2.37
N ARG A 43 11.30 12.36 -2.55
CA ARG A 43 11.67 13.77 -2.70
C ARG A 43 12.01 14.13 -4.14
N HIS A 44 11.69 13.27 -5.09
CA HIS A 44 11.82 13.56 -6.51
C HIS A 44 10.93 14.74 -6.93
N ARG A 45 11.49 15.66 -7.72
CA ARG A 45 10.74 16.78 -8.31
C ARG A 45 9.91 16.27 -9.47
N LEU A 46 8.61 16.09 -9.24
CA LEU A 46 7.65 15.69 -10.27
C LEU A 46 6.80 16.88 -10.72
N LEU A 47 6.43 16.90 -12.00
CA LEU A 47 5.39 17.79 -12.49
C LEU A 47 4.04 17.40 -11.88
N LYS A 48 3.10 18.35 -11.79
CA LYS A 48 1.75 18.08 -11.29
C LYS A 48 1.05 16.93 -12.04
N SER A 49 1.28 16.83 -13.36
CA SER A 49 0.76 15.76 -14.22
C SER A 49 1.34 14.38 -13.90
N GLN A 50 2.48 14.32 -13.18
CA GLN A 50 3.22 13.09 -12.88
C GLN A 50 2.95 12.56 -11.47
N LEU A 51 2.16 13.26 -10.64
CA LEU A 51 1.88 12.85 -9.25
C LEU A 51 1.20 11.48 -9.12
N GLY A 52 0.62 10.95 -10.20
CA GLY A 52 0.07 9.59 -10.24
C GLY A 52 1.10 8.48 -10.48
N LEU A 53 2.28 8.79 -11.05
CA LEU A 53 3.30 7.79 -11.38
C LEU A 53 3.77 6.95 -10.19
N PRO A 54 4.00 7.51 -8.98
CA PRO A 54 4.41 6.74 -7.82
C PRO A 54 3.44 5.61 -7.47
N CYS A 55 2.13 5.83 -7.55
CA CYS A 55 1.14 4.78 -7.33
C CYS A 55 1.21 3.69 -8.40
N LEU A 56 1.42 4.06 -9.66
CA LEU A 56 1.52 3.09 -10.76
C LEU A 56 2.75 2.20 -10.58
N ILE A 57 3.91 2.82 -10.33
CA ILE A 57 5.19 2.12 -10.14
C ILE A 57 5.12 1.25 -8.88
N GLY A 58 4.61 1.80 -7.77
CA GLY A 58 4.46 1.04 -6.54
C GLY A 58 3.50 -0.15 -6.69
N ALA A 59 2.42 -0.01 -7.49
CA ALA A 59 1.51 -1.13 -7.74
C ALA A 59 2.20 -2.27 -8.51
N VAL A 60 3.06 -1.94 -9.48
CA VAL A 60 3.91 -2.92 -10.18
C VAL A 60 4.89 -3.57 -9.20
N ALA A 61 5.63 -2.77 -8.44
CA ALA A 61 6.60 -3.28 -7.48
C ALA A 61 5.97 -4.22 -6.42
N VAL A 62 4.79 -3.88 -5.90
CA VAL A 62 4.06 -4.75 -4.97
C VAL A 62 3.55 -6.02 -5.66
N ALA A 63 3.05 -5.91 -6.88
CA ALA A 63 2.59 -7.06 -7.67
C ALA A 63 3.73 -8.06 -7.94
N ASP A 64 4.90 -7.56 -8.33
CA ASP A 64 6.12 -8.34 -8.57
C ASP A 64 6.63 -8.97 -7.28
N ALA A 65 6.72 -8.20 -6.18
CA ALA A 65 7.16 -8.72 -4.88
C ALA A 65 6.24 -9.84 -4.35
N ILE A 66 4.91 -9.71 -4.52
CA ILE A 66 3.98 -10.78 -4.18
C ILE A 66 4.27 -12.03 -5.02
N HIS A 67 4.47 -11.87 -6.34
CA HIS A 67 4.74 -12.99 -7.22
C HIS A 67 6.06 -13.70 -6.85
N GLU A 68 7.13 -12.94 -6.64
CA GLU A 68 8.44 -13.48 -6.26
C GLU A 68 8.41 -14.22 -4.92
N CYS A 69 7.74 -13.66 -3.91
CA CYS A 69 7.69 -14.25 -2.57
C CYS A 69 6.74 -15.46 -2.47
N THR A 70 5.66 -15.48 -3.25
CA THR A 70 4.54 -16.43 -3.03
C THR A 70 4.25 -17.34 -4.23
N GLY A 71 4.73 -16.98 -5.42
CA GLY A 71 4.34 -17.60 -6.69
C GLY A 71 2.92 -17.25 -7.16
N LEU A 72 2.16 -16.47 -6.39
CA LEU A 72 0.79 -16.09 -6.77
C LEU A 72 0.79 -15.14 -7.97
N SER A 73 -0.18 -15.32 -8.86
CA SER A 73 -0.41 -14.41 -9.99
C SER A 73 -1.26 -13.22 -9.54
N THR A 74 -0.75 -12.01 -9.76
CA THR A 74 -1.44 -10.76 -9.42
C THR A 74 -1.92 -10.04 -10.68
N LYS A 75 -2.93 -9.18 -10.51
CA LYS A 75 -3.37 -8.23 -11.54
C LYS A 75 -3.46 -6.84 -10.93
N ILE A 76 -3.03 -5.83 -11.67
CA ILE A 76 -3.14 -4.44 -11.22
C ILE A 76 -4.48 -3.88 -11.69
N LYS A 77 -5.31 -3.48 -10.73
CA LYS A 77 -6.49 -2.64 -10.99
C LYS A 77 -6.06 -1.19 -10.89
N TRP A 78 -5.78 -0.62 -12.05
CA TRP A 78 -5.28 0.74 -12.15
C TRP A 78 -6.20 1.77 -11.46
N PRO A 79 -5.62 2.80 -10.82
CA PRO A 79 -4.19 3.13 -10.85
C PRO A 79 -3.38 2.63 -9.64
N ASN A 80 -3.98 1.95 -8.66
CA ASN A 80 -3.34 1.87 -7.33
C ASN A 80 -3.70 0.63 -6.51
N ASP A 81 -4.42 -0.34 -7.07
CA ASP A 81 -4.85 -1.54 -6.35
C ASP A 81 -4.24 -2.78 -7.00
N VAL A 82 -3.76 -3.72 -6.19
CA VAL A 82 -3.27 -5.03 -6.65
C VAL A 82 -4.28 -6.08 -6.22
N HIS A 83 -4.62 -6.98 -7.13
CA HIS A 83 -5.65 -7.99 -6.97
C HIS A 83 -5.12 -9.40 -7.23
N ILE A 84 -5.68 -10.37 -6.51
CA ILE A 84 -5.54 -11.81 -6.78
C ILE A 84 -6.94 -12.37 -6.94
N ASN A 85 -7.18 -13.18 -7.98
CA ASN A 85 -8.50 -13.77 -8.27
C ASN A 85 -9.67 -12.76 -8.25
N GLY A 86 -9.41 -11.54 -8.73
CA GLY A 86 -10.40 -10.45 -8.79
C GLY A 86 -10.60 -9.68 -7.48
N LYS A 87 -10.04 -10.14 -6.35
CA LYS A 87 -10.15 -9.50 -5.04
C LYS A 87 -8.89 -8.71 -4.70
N LYS A 88 -9.06 -7.58 -4.02
CA LYS A 88 -7.97 -6.69 -3.63
C LYS A 88 -7.10 -7.31 -2.55
N VAL A 89 -5.80 -7.43 -2.80
CA VAL A 89 -4.81 -7.89 -1.82
C VAL A 89 -3.93 -6.75 -1.30
N ALA A 90 -3.71 -5.72 -2.13
CA ALA A 90 -2.92 -4.56 -1.74
C ALA A 90 -3.47 -3.28 -2.35
N GLY A 91 -3.12 -2.14 -1.75
CA GLY A 91 -3.48 -0.82 -2.23
C GLY A 91 -2.43 0.22 -1.88
N LEU A 92 -2.30 1.20 -2.76
CA LEU A 92 -1.34 2.28 -2.64
C LEU A 92 -2.03 3.65 -2.63
N LEU A 93 -1.40 4.59 -1.95
CA LEU A 93 -1.82 5.98 -1.84
C LEU A 93 -0.58 6.88 -1.83
N ALA A 94 -0.49 7.77 -2.82
CA ALA A 94 0.53 8.81 -2.86
C ALA A 94 -0.11 10.15 -2.46
N GLU A 95 0.50 10.83 -1.49
CA GLU A 95 0.07 12.15 -1.02
C GLU A 95 1.23 13.15 -1.17
N LEU A 96 0.91 14.36 -1.65
CA LEU A 96 1.86 15.47 -1.74
C LEU A 96 1.86 16.22 -0.41
N GLU A 97 3.03 16.31 0.19
CA GLU A 97 3.30 16.97 1.46
C GLU A 97 4.40 18.01 1.29
N TYR A 98 4.56 18.87 2.31
CA TYR A 98 5.60 19.90 2.34
C TYR A 98 6.36 19.78 3.66
N ASP A 99 7.69 19.86 3.59
CA ASP A 99 8.51 19.86 4.79
C ASP A 99 8.54 21.25 5.45
N HIS A 100 9.26 21.38 6.57
CA HIS A 100 9.33 22.65 7.30
C HIS A 100 9.98 23.80 6.50
N ARG A 101 10.68 23.50 5.40
CA ARG A 101 11.26 24.49 4.47
C ARG A 101 10.37 24.73 3.25
N GLN A 102 9.12 24.27 3.30
CA GLN A 102 8.16 24.33 2.19
C GLN A 102 8.65 23.62 0.92
N GLN A 103 9.56 22.65 1.06
CA GLN A 103 9.96 21.83 -0.08
C GLN A 103 8.94 20.68 -0.26
N PRO A 104 8.40 20.50 -1.48
CA PRO A 104 7.43 19.43 -1.73
C PRO A 104 8.13 18.06 -1.68
N PHE A 105 7.42 17.08 -1.15
CA PHE A 105 7.79 15.67 -1.22
C PHE A 105 6.53 14.81 -1.23
N LEU A 106 6.68 13.57 -1.67
CA LEU A 106 5.61 12.58 -1.70
C LEU A 106 5.75 11.59 -0.56
N VAL A 107 4.60 11.21 -0.02
CA VAL A 107 4.43 10.10 0.91
C VAL A 107 3.70 9.01 0.14
N LEU A 108 4.40 7.92 -0.20
CA LEU A 108 3.81 6.75 -0.84
C LEU A 108 3.50 5.71 0.23
N GLY A 109 2.27 5.72 0.71
CA GLY A 109 1.73 4.69 1.59
C GLY A 109 1.26 3.47 0.80
N PHE A 110 1.52 2.27 1.30
CA PHE A 110 0.95 1.04 0.77
C PHE A 110 0.59 0.06 1.89
N GLY A 111 -0.48 -0.68 1.66
CA GLY A 111 -0.96 -1.74 2.52
C GLY A 111 -1.04 -3.05 1.74
N VAL A 112 -0.54 -4.14 2.32
CA VAL A 112 -0.69 -5.51 1.81
C VAL A 112 -1.40 -6.35 2.87
N ASN A 113 -2.44 -7.07 2.45
CA ASN A 113 -3.13 -8.05 3.30
C ASN A 113 -2.33 -9.35 3.27
N VAL A 114 -1.69 -9.70 4.39
CA VAL A 114 -0.80 -10.86 4.47
C VAL A 114 -1.55 -12.03 5.09
N ASP A 115 -1.85 -11.97 6.39
CA ASP A 115 -2.39 -13.09 7.18
C ASP A 115 -3.84 -12.91 7.63
N ILE A 116 -4.58 -11.97 7.02
CA ILE A 116 -6.02 -11.78 7.29
C ILE A 116 -6.83 -12.95 6.72
N GLU A 117 -7.52 -13.71 7.56
CA GLU A 117 -8.56 -14.66 7.11
C GLU A 117 -9.95 -14.05 7.11
N ASN A 118 -10.28 -13.31 8.18
CA ASN A 118 -11.64 -12.89 8.46
C ASN A 118 -11.82 -11.39 8.18
N PHE A 119 -12.20 -11.08 6.94
CA PHE A 119 -12.58 -9.73 6.57
C PHE A 119 -13.99 -9.38 7.10
N PRO A 120 -14.27 -8.10 7.40
CA PRO A 120 -15.61 -7.59 7.65
C PRO A 120 -16.58 -7.93 6.52
N ILE A 121 -17.86 -8.09 6.82
CA ILE A 121 -18.89 -8.56 5.87
C ILE A 121 -18.91 -7.77 4.55
N ASN A 122 -18.69 -6.46 4.63
CA ASN A 122 -18.66 -5.54 3.48
C ASN A 122 -17.39 -5.66 2.61
N LEU A 123 -16.35 -6.34 3.10
CA LEU A 123 -15.08 -6.55 2.40
C LEU A 123 -14.86 -8.00 1.93
N LYS A 124 -15.54 -8.99 2.51
CA LYS A 124 -15.36 -10.43 2.19
C LYS A 124 -15.41 -10.77 0.70
N GLN A 125 -16.22 -10.07 -0.08
CA GLN A 125 -16.36 -10.31 -1.51
C GLN A 125 -15.34 -9.55 -2.37
N THR A 126 -14.71 -8.51 -1.82
CA THR A 126 -13.88 -7.57 -2.60
C THR A 126 -12.42 -7.53 -2.17
N ALA A 127 -12.08 -8.07 -1.01
CA ALA A 127 -10.72 -8.16 -0.46
C ALA A 127 -10.31 -9.61 -0.23
N THR A 128 -8.99 -9.85 -0.31
CA THR A 128 -8.34 -11.13 -0.01
C THR A 128 -6.99 -10.87 0.65
N SER A 129 -6.27 -11.93 1.04
CA SER A 129 -4.94 -11.89 1.64
C SER A 129 -4.03 -12.96 1.02
N LEU A 130 -2.72 -12.83 1.23
CA LEU A 130 -1.77 -13.86 0.81
C LEU A 130 -2.08 -15.21 1.46
N LYS A 131 -2.49 -15.22 2.73
CA LYS A 131 -2.90 -16.43 3.44
C LYS A 131 -4.09 -17.12 2.81
N VAL A 132 -5.15 -16.38 2.49
CA VAL A 132 -6.36 -16.94 1.86
C VAL A 132 -6.04 -17.52 0.49
N GLU A 133 -5.20 -16.85 -0.29
CA GLU A 133 -4.90 -17.26 -1.67
C GLU A 133 -3.81 -18.35 -1.77
N SER A 134 -2.88 -18.42 -0.81
CA SER A 134 -1.79 -19.42 -0.79
C SER A 134 -2.06 -20.63 0.12
N GLY A 135 -2.98 -20.52 1.07
CA GLY A 135 -3.20 -21.52 2.12
C GLY A 135 -2.07 -21.61 3.16
N LYS A 136 -1.15 -20.64 3.19
CA LYS A 136 0.01 -20.61 4.09
C LYS A 136 -0.03 -19.38 4.99
N THR A 137 0.44 -19.52 6.23
CA THR A 137 0.69 -18.39 7.14
C THR A 137 2.09 -17.82 6.87
N TRP A 138 2.24 -16.49 6.91
CA TRP A 138 3.45 -15.77 6.51
C TRP A 138 4.17 -15.03 7.64
N CYS A 139 3.62 -15.08 8.86
CA CYS A 139 4.15 -14.57 10.14
C CYS A 139 3.73 -13.13 10.47
#